data_AF-A0AAW7IA30-F1
#
_entry.id   AF-A0AAW7IA30-F1
#
_cell.length_a   1.000
_cell.length_b   1.000
_cell.length_c   1.000
_cell.angle_alpha   90.00
_cell.angle_beta   90.00
_cell.angle_gamma   90.00
#
_symmetry.space_group_name_H-M   'P 1'
#
loop_
_entity.id
_entity.type
_entity.pdbx_description
1 polymer ?
#
loop_
_entity_poly.entity_id
_entity_poly.type
_entity_poly.pdbx_seq_one_letter_code
_entity_poly.pdbx_strand_id
1 'polypeptide(L)'
;MKYFVQIIIAAFFLLLFSFCTWYEGSEILDNPWEWKYSTHFSQILNDQVMDDQDISNLDYFVYAAKFKPVFPVLMVLTSSYLIILTGYALFKRSSKKIALFLAGFGVFFLISSGFVSNSPTVGGDIFQAFFLISGMMAIMGAVLYYFRMPKEIKTDF
;
A
#
# COMPACT_ATOMS: atom_id res chain seq x y z
N MET A 1 -5.21 -25.63 0.07
CA MET A 1 -3.90 -25.57 -0.62
C MET A 1 -3.77 -24.37 -1.56
N LYS A 2 -4.70 -24.10 -2.49
CA LYS A 2 -4.56 -22.99 -3.47
C LYS A 2 -4.26 -21.61 -2.85
N TYR A 3 -5.03 -21.18 -1.83
CA TYR A 3 -4.80 -19.90 -1.15
C TYR A 3 -3.47 -19.83 -0.39
N PHE A 4 -3.06 -20.93 0.24
CA PHE A 4 -1.83 -20.97 1.03
C PHE A 4 -0.59 -20.81 0.15
N VAL A 5 -0.57 -21.49 -1.00
CA VAL A 5 0.51 -21.34 -1.99
C VAL A 5 0.56 -19.90 -2.54
N GLN A 6 -0.60 -19.30 -2.84
CA GLN A 6 -0.65 -17.90 -3.29
C GLN A 6 -0.13 -16.93 -2.22
N ILE A 7 -0.44 -17.14 -0.94
CA ILE A 7 0.08 -16.32 0.17
C ILE A 7 1.60 -16.45 0.25
N ILE A 8 2.15 -17.66 0.16
CA ILE A 8 3.62 -17.86 0.21
C ILE A 8 4.31 -17.15 -0.95
N ILE A 9 3.79 -17.31 -2.17
CA ILE A 9 4.37 -16.68 -3.37
C ILE A 9 4.30 -15.15 -3.24
N ALA A 10 3.15 -14.60 -2.87
CA ALA A 10 2.99 -13.16 -2.71
C ALA A 10 3.85 -12.62 -1.55
N ALA A 11 4.03 -13.38 -0.46
CA ALA A 11 4.93 -13.00 0.63
C ALA A 11 6.40 -12.98 0.17
N PHE A 12 6.82 -13.95 -0.65
CA PHE A 12 8.15 -13.95 -1.23
C PHE A 12 8.39 -12.73 -2.13
N PHE A 13 7.45 -12.40 -3.02
CA PHE A 13 7.54 -11.20 -3.85
C PHE A 13 7.50 -9.92 -3.03
N LEU A 14 6.71 -9.87 -1.95
CA LEU A 14 6.71 -8.73 -1.04
C LEU A 14 8.09 -8.52 -0.43
N LEU A 15 8.73 -9.58 0.07
CA LEU A 15 10.09 -9.50 0.62
C LEU A 15 11.11 -9.07 -0.44
N LEU A 16 11.01 -9.60 -1.66
CA LEU A 16 11.89 -9.24 -2.76
C LEU A 16 11.75 -7.74 -3.12
N PHE A 17 10.52 -7.24 -3.28
CA PHE A 17 10.28 -5.83 -3.59
C PHE A 17 10.65 -4.91 -2.44
N SER A 18 10.45 -5.34 -1.19
CA SER A 18 10.95 -4.60 -0.02
C SER A 18 12.47 -4.49 -0.03
N PHE A 19 13.18 -5.58 -0.36
CA PHE A 19 14.64 -5.57 -0.46
C PHE A 19 15.13 -4.66 -1.60
N CYS A 20 14.51 -4.73 -2.78
CA CYS A 20 14.83 -3.84 -3.89
C CYS A 20 14.55 -2.36 -3.54
N THR A 21 13.42 -2.09 -2.87
CA THR A 21 13.08 -0.73 -2.42
C THR A 21 14.10 -0.20 -1.41
N TRP A 22 14.52 -1.04 -0.47
CA TRP A 22 15.54 -0.68 0.52
C TRP A 22 16.90 -0.41 -0.14
N TYR A 23 17.29 -1.23 -1.11
CA TYR A 23 18.53 -1.05 -1.87
C TYR A 23 18.53 0.20 -2.74
N GLU A 24 17.46 0.46 -3.51
CA GLU A 24 17.36 1.71 -4.28
C GLU A 24 17.23 2.93 -3.37
N GLY A 25 16.62 2.75 -2.20
CA GLY A 25 16.45 3.77 -1.19
C GLY A 25 17.74 4.20 -0.49
N SER A 26 18.73 3.31 -0.40
CA SER A 26 20.02 3.61 0.26
C SER A 26 20.86 4.63 -0.51
N GLU A 27 20.51 4.95 -1.76
CA GLU A 27 21.13 6.06 -2.50
C GLU A 27 20.91 7.43 -1.86
N ILE A 28 20.03 7.54 -0.85
CA ILE A 28 19.93 8.75 -0.03
C ILE A 28 21.26 9.08 0.66
N LEU A 29 22.09 8.07 0.99
CA LEU A 29 23.40 8.28 1.61
C LEU A 29 24.34 9.05 0.69
N ASP A 30 24.26 8.81 -0.61
CA ASP A 30 25.11 9.47 -1.61
C ASP A 30 24.64 10.90 -1.96
N ASN A 31 23.45 11.30 -1.51
CA ASN A 31 22.86 12.62 -1.79
C ASN A 31 22.44 13.39 -0.51
N PRO A 32 23.40 14.01 0.20
CA PRO A 32 23.13 14.77 1.43
C PRO A 32 22.11 15.91 1.31
N TRP A 33 21.97 16.49 0.12
CA TRP A 33 21.01 17.56 -0.15
C TRP A 33 19.54 17.12 0.01
N GLU A 34 19.25 15.83 -0.17
CA GLU A 34 17.90 15.27 -0.09
C GLU A 34 17.50 14.88 1.34
N TRP A 35 18.45 14.89 2.28
CA TRP A 35 18.19 14.47 3.66
C TRP A 35 17.09 15.30 4.29
N LYS A 36 17.16 16.63 4.16
CA LYS A 36 16.18 17.55 4.74
C LYS A 36 14.73 17.22 4.38
N TYR A 37 14.49 16.63 3.21
CA TYR A 37 13.16 16.33 2.69
C TYR A 37 12.80 14.85 2.76
N SER A 38 13.76 13.96 2.99
CA SER A 38 13.56 12.50 2.91
C SER A 38 13.88 11.74 4.20
N THR A 39 14.53 12.38 5.20
CA THR A 39 14.87 11.78 6.50
C THR A 39 13.85 12.08 7.60
N HIS A 40 12.56 11.94 7.28
CA HIS A 40 11.51 12.25 8.25
C HIS A 40 11.56 11.35 9.50
N PHE A 41 11.88 10.06 9.36
CA PHE A 41 11.93 9.15 10.49
C PHE A 41 13.19 9.38 11.34
N SER A 42 14.33 9.64 10.71
CA SER A 42 15.53 10.02 11.46
C SER A 42 15.42 11.35 12.17
N GLN A 43 14.77 12.37 11.60
CA GLN A 43 14.52 13.64 12.30
C GLN A 43 13.60 13.49 13.52
N ILE A 44 12.72 12.48 13.51
CA ILE A 44 11.87 12.17 14.67
C ILE A 44 12.68 11.44 15.76
N LEU A 45 13.65 10.60 15.39
CA LEU A 45 14.48 9.85 16.35
C LEU A 45 15.67 10.64 16.88
N ASN A 46 16.32 11.43 16.02
CA ASN A 46 17.48 12.26 16.28
C ASN A 46 17.13 13.68 15.82
N ASP A 47 17.10 14.65 16.74
CA ASP A 47 16.69 16.05 16.48
C ASP A 47 17.38 16.67 15.24
N GLN A 48 18.58 16.22 14.88
CA GLN A 48 19.29 16.60 13.66
C GLN A 48 20.06 15.41 13.07
N VAL A 49 19.92 15.17 11.76
CA VAL A 49 20.74 14.20 11.01
C VAL A 49 22.04 14.90 10.63
N MET A 50 23.13 14.57 11.32
CA MET A 50 24.44 15.21 11.14
C MET A 50 25.42 14.34 10.34
N ASP A 51 25.17 13.02 10.27
CA ASP A 51 26.00 12.04 9.57
C ASP A 51 25.14 10.94 8.90
N ASP A 52 25.69 10.28 7.88
CA ASP A 52 25.06 9.20 7.09
C ASP A 52 24.54 8.07 8.00
N GLN A 53 25.25 7.84 9.11
CA GLN A 53 24.97 6.78 10.08
C GLN A 53 23.71 7.02 10.92
N ASP A 54 23.21 8.27 10.96
CA ASP A 54 21.99 8.63 11.68
C ASP A 54 20.72 8.37 10.85
N ILE A 55 20.86 7.97 9.57
CA ILE A 55 19.74 7.74 8.66
C ILE A 55 19.10 6.37 8.93
N SER A 56 17.81 6.39 9.20
CA SER A 56 17.02 5.21 9.48
C SER A 56 16.79 4.45 8.19
N ASN A 57 16.86 3.13 8.27
CA ASN A 57 16.51 2.25 7.16
C ASN A 57 15.08 2.49 6.62
N LEU A 58 14.19 3.10 7.42
CA LEU A 58 12.85 3.49 6.97
C LEU A 58 12.86 4.70 6.03
N ASP A 59 13.82 5.61 6.19
CA ASP A 59 13.97 6.78 5.30
C ASP A 59 14.39 6.35 3.89
N TYR A 60 15.04 5.20 3.74
CA TYR A 60 15.36 4.62 2.43
C TYR A 60 14.07 4.32 1.65
N PHE A 61 13.04 3.80 2.31
CA PHE A 61 11.75 3.53 1.67
C PHE A 61 11.02 4.83 1.29
N VAL A 62 11.14 5.89 2.10
CA VAL A 62 10.55 7.20 1.81
C VAL A 62 11.24 7.83 0.60
N TYR A 63 12.56 7.79 0.55
CA TYR A 63 13.36 8.28 -0.56
C TYR A 63 13.03 7.54 -1.85
N ALA A 64 13.04 6.20 -1.83
CA ALA A 64 12.66 5.38 -2.97
C ALA A 64 11.23 5.70 -3.42
N ALA A 65 10.27 5.83 -2.50
CA ALA A 65 8.89 6.16 -2.87
C ALA A 65 8.76 7.53 -3.59
N LYS A 66 9.63 8.50 -3.28
CA LYS A 66 9.62 9.84 -3.91
C LYS A 66 10.32 9.87 -5.27
N PHE A 67 11.48 9.23 -5.39
CA PHE A 67 12.37 9.38 -6.54
C PHE A 67 12.51 8.13 -7.41
N LYS A 68 12.28 6.94 -6.85
CA LYS A 68 12.37 5.63 -7.52
C LYS A 68 11.14 4.76 -7.21
N PRO A 69 9.94 5.16 -7.66
CA PRO A 69 8.67 4.63 -7.15
C PRO A 69 8.35 3.20 -7.64
N VAL A 70 9.12 2.61 -8.55
CA VAL A 70 8.79 1.33 -9.19
C VAL A 70 8.65 0.20 -8.16
N PHE A 71 9.69 -0.08 -7.38
CA PHE A 71 9.63 -1.12 -6.34
C PHE A 71 8.70 -0.76 -5.17
N PRO A 72 8.66 0.49 -4.68
CA PRO A 72 7.64 0.93 -3.74
C PRO A 72 6.20 0.64 -4.20
N VAL A 73 5.87 0.92 -5.47
CA VAL A 73 4.52 0.64 -6.02
C VAL A 73 4.27 -0.87 -6.09
N LEU A 74 5.23 -1.67 -6.54
CA LEU A 74 5.11 -3.13 -6.56
C LEU A 74 4.95 -3.73 -5.15
N MET A 75 5.63 -3.15 -4.16
CA MET A 75 5.50 -3.51 -2.75
C MET A 75 4.07 -3.25 -2.25
N VAL A 76 3.52 -2.06 -2.53
CA VAL A 76 2.13 -1.72 -2.16
C VAL A 76 1.11 -2.58 -2.92
N LEU A 77 1.34 -2.87 -4.20
CA LEU A 77 0.48 -3.76 -4.99
C LEU A 77 0.43 -5.17 -4.35
N THR A 78 1.59 -5.71 -4.00
CA THR A 78 1.72 -7.06 -3.46
C THR A 78 1.16 -7.17 -2.04
N SER A 79 1.39 -6.14 -1.21
CA SER A 79 0.79 -6.08 0.13
C SER A 79 -0.74 -5.95 0.06
N SER A 80 -1.25 -5.14 -0.86
CA SER A 80 -2.70 -5.00 -1.11
C SER A 80 -3.31 -6.32 -1.54
N TYR A 81 -2.65 -7.04 -2.44
CA TYR A 81 -3.08 -8.37 -2.85
C TYR A 81 -3.15 -9.35 -1.67
N LEU A 82 -2.14 -9.39 -0.80
CA LEU A 82 -2.14 -10.22 0.41
C LEU A 82 -3.27 -9.85 1.38
N ILE A 83 -3.52 -8.57 1.58
CA ILE A 83 -4.61 -8.07 2.44
C ILE A 83 -5.96 -8.50 1.88
N ILE A 84 -6.19 -8.31 0.57
CA ILE A 84 -7.43 -8.72 -0.09
C ILE A 84 -7.62 -10.23 -0.03
N LEU A 85 -6.55 -11.01 -0.29
CA LEU A 85 -6.59 -12.47 -0.26
C LEU A 85 -6.93 -12.99 1.15
N THR A 86 -6.33 -12.38 2.18
CA THR A 86 -6.59 -12.71 3.58
C THR A 86 -8.01 -12.32 3.98
N GLY A 87 -8.45 -11.12 3.62
CA GLY A 87 -9.83 -10.66 3.85
C GLY A 87 -10.85 -11.57 3.18
N TYR A 88 -10.60 -12.00 1.94
CA TYR A 88 -11.44 -12.96 1.25
C TYR A 88 -11.46 -14.33 1.96
N ALA A 89 -10.31 -14.85 2.39
CA ALA A 89 -10.23 -16.11 3.11
C ALA A 89 -11.00 -16.08 4.45
N LEU A 90 -10.93 -14.96 5.17
CA LEU A 90 -11.63 -14.74 6.45
C LEU A 90 -13.14 -14.55 6.27
N PHE A 91 -13.56 -13.76 5.26
CA PHE A 91 -14.95 -13.36 5.08
C PHE A 91 -15.70 -14.15 4.00
N LYS A 92 -15.09 -15.18 3.39
CA LYS A 92 -15.69 -16.02 2.32
C LYS A 92 -17.11 -16.51 2.57
N ARG A 93 -17.51 -16.62 3.85
CA ARG A 93 -18.82 -17.13 4.27
C ARG A 93 -19.95 -16.09 4.17
N SER A 94 -19.63 -14.79 4.07
CA SER A 94 -20.63 -13.73 4.02
C SER A 94 -20.25 -12.67 2.99
N SER A 95 -20.99 -12.64 1.87
CA SER A 95 -20.82 -11.64 0.81
C SER A 95 -20.98 -10.21 1.32
N LYS A 96 -21.82 -9.97 2.34
CA LYS A 96 -21.96 -8.66 3.00
C LYS A 96 -20.64 -8.21 3.66
N LYS A 97 -19.97 -9.11 4.36
CA LYS A 97 -18.70 -8.81 5.03
C LYS A 97 -17.58 -8.57 4.03
N ILE A 98 -17.55 -9.32 2.92
CA ILE A 98 -16.59 -9.09 1.82
C ILE A 98 -16.84 -7.71 1.19
N ALA A 99 -18.08 -7.38 0.85
CA ALA A 99 -18.42 -6.08 0.29
C ALA A 99 -18.02 -4.93 1.24
N LEU A 100 -18.33 -5.04 2.53
CA LEU A 100 -17.93 -4.06 3.54
C LEU A 100 -16.41 -3.93 3.65
N PHE A 101 -15.69 -5.06 3.62
CA PHE A 101 -14.23 -5.07 3.66
C PHE A 101 -13.61 -4.39 2.42
N LEU A 102 -14.07 -4.71 1.22
CA LEU A 102 -13.60 -4.05 -0.01
C LEU A 102 -13.94 -2.55 -0.01
N ALA A 103 -15.12 -2.16 0.48
CA ALA A 103 -15.50 -0.76 0.59
C ALA A 103 -14.58 0.00 1.56
N GLY A 104 -14.33 -0.57 2.75
CA GLY A 104 -13.39 0.02 3.71
C GLY A 104 -11.97 0.13 3.16
N PHE A 105 -11.50 -0.90 2.47
CA PHE A 105 -10.18 -0.89 1.82
C PHE A 105 -10.09 0.17 0.70
N GLY A 106 -11.15 0.31 -0.10
CA GLY A 106 -11.22 1.32 -1.15
C GLY A 106 -11.27 2.75 -0.59
N VAL A 107 -12.02 2.99 0.48
CA VAL A 107 -12.03 4.29 1.18
C VAL A 107 -10.65 4.61 1.75
N PHE A 108 -9.98 3.65 2.37
CA PHE A 108 -8.61 3.83 2.86
C PHE A 108 -7.66 4.26 1.73
N PHE A 109 -7.76 3.64 0.56
CA PHE A 109 -6.98 4.01 -0.62
C PHE A 109 -7.28 5.43 -1.12
N LEU A 110 -8.56 5.83 -1.17
CA LEU A 110 -8.93 7.18 -1.57
C LEU A 110 -8.43 8.25 -0.57
N ILE A 111 -8.49 7.96 0.73
CA ILE A 111 -7.93 8.83 1.76
C ILE A 111 -6.41 8.98 1.55
N SER A 112 -5.70 7.88 1.37
CA SER A 112 -4.25 7.89 1.08
C SER A 112 -3.91 8.68 -0.19
N SER A 113 -4.73 8.60 -1.24
CA SER A 113 -4.59 9.43 -2.45
C SER A 113 -4.68 10.92 -2.13
N GLY A 114 -5.64 11.33 -1.27
CA GLY A 114 -5.78 12.71 -0.82
C GLY A 114 -4.61 13.23 0.02
N PHE A 115 -3.94 12.37 0.78
CA PHE A 115 -2.72 12.75 1.51
C PHE A 115 -1.51 12.98 0.59
N VAL A 116 -1.40 12.19 -0.48
CA VAL A 116 -0.25 12.24 -1.40
C VAL A 116 -0.43 13.31 -2.49
N SER A 117 -1.65 13.82 -2.70
CA SER A 117 -1.99 14.70 -3.84
C SER A 117 -1.30 16.06 -3.89
N ASN A 118 -0.70 16.51 -2.79
CA ASN A 118 0.06 17.76 -2.72
C ASN A 118 1.58 17.54 -2.82
N SER A 119 2.03 16.32 -3.09
CA SER A 119 3.46 16.01 -3.19
C SER A 119 4.03 16.54 -4.50
N PRO A 120 5.09 17.36 -4.49
CA PRO A 120 5.72 17.90 -5.71
C PRO A 120 6.64 16.89 -6.42
N THR A 121 6.59 15.61 -6.05
CA THR A 121 7.53 14.58 -6.51
C THR A 121 6.88 13.67 -7.54
N VAL A 122 7.66 13.20 -8.52
CA VAL A 122 7.20 12.25 -9.55
C VAL A 122 6.62 10.98 -8.91
N GLY A 123 7.26 10.47 -7.85
CA GLY A 123 6.74 9.34 -7.10
C GLY A 123 5.39 9.63 -6.44
N GLY A 124 5.21 10.84 -5.90
CA GLY A 124 3.93 11.29 -5.33
C GLY A 124 2.79 11.22 -6.33
N ASP A 125 2.97 11.78 -7.54
CA ASP A 125 1.96 11.74 -8.60
C ASP A 125 1.59 10.30 -8.98
N ILE A 126 2.59 9.43 -9.13
CA ILE A 126 2.39 8.00 -9.44
C ILE A 126 1.61 7.30 -8.33
N PHE A 127 1.99 7.53 -7.07
CA PHE A 127 1.30 6.96 -5.92
C PHE A 127 -0.13 7.48 -5.78
N GLN A 128 -0.36 8.78 -5.99
CA GLN A 128 -1.69 9.37 -5.98
C GLN A 128 -2.60 8.70 -7.00
N ALA A 129 -2.15 8.58 -8.25
CA ALA A 129 -2.89 7.95 -9.34
C ALA A 129 -3.16 6.46 -9.03
N PHE A 130 -2.14 5.73 -8.56
CA PHE A 130 -2.25 4.34 -8.16
C PHE A 130 -3.31 4.14 -7.07
N PHE A 131 -3.27 4.96 -6.01
CA PHE A 131 -4.23 4.90 -4.91
C PHE A 131 -5.64 5.26 -5.35
N LEU A 132 -5.80 6.27 -6.21
CA LEU A 132 -7.09 6.70 -6.73
C LEU A 132 -7.76 5.59 -7.56
N ILE A 133 -7.04 5.05 -8.55
CA ILE A 133 -7.55 4.00 -9.44
C ILE A 133 -7.88 2.74 -8.63
N SER A 134 -6.97 2.30 -7.78
CA SER A 134 -7.17 1.09 -6.96
C SER A 134 -8.32 1.26 -5.97
N GLY A 135 -8.47 2.45 -5.37
CA GLY A 135 -9.59 2.79 -4.49
C GLY A 135 -10.94 2.74 -5.20
N MET A 136 -11.03 3.34 -6.39
CA MET A 136 -12.24 3.28 -7.23
C MET A 136 -12.59 1.84 -7.64
N MET A 137 -11.59 1.06 -8.05
CA MET A 137 -11.78 -0.36 -8.41
C MET A 137 -12.27 -1.18 -7.21
N ALA A 138 -11.73 -0.96 -6.01
CA ALA A 138 -12.15 -1.66 -4.80
C ALA A 138 -13.61 -1.33 -4.42
N ILE A 139 -14.02 -0.07 -4.51
CA ILE A 139 -15.41 0.36 -4.26
C ILE A 139 -16.35 -0.23 -5.31
N MET A 140 -15.97 -0.18 -6.60
CA MET A 140 -16.75 -0.82 -7.66
C MET A 140 -16.92 -2.32 -7.39
N GLY A 141 -15.84 -3.01 -7.00
CA GLY A 141 -15.88 -4.41 -6.59
C GLY A 141 -16.83 -4.65 -5.42
N ALA A 142 -16.81 -3.80 -4.39
CA ALA A 142 -17.72 -3.87 -3.26
C ALA A 142 -19.20 -3.76 -3.67
N VAL A 143 -19.51 -2.81 -4.54
CA VAL A 143 -20.86 -2.58 -5.08
C VAL A 143 -21.35 -3.80 -5.87
N LEU A 144 -20.51 -4.36 -6.75
CA LEU A 144 -20.83 -5.57 -7.51
C LEU A 144 -21.07 -6.78 -6.60
N TYR A 145 -20.25 -6.96 -5.55
CA TYR A 145 -20.46 -8.02 -4.56
C TYR A 145 -21.74 -7.82 -3.76
N TYR A 146 -22.12 -6.57 -3.49
CA TYR A 146 -23.35 -6.25 -2.80
C TYR A 146 -24.59 -6.62 -3.63
N PHE A 147 -24.60 -6.21 -4.91
CA PHE A 147 -25.73 -6.48 -5.81
C PHE A 147 -25.84 -7.93 -6.27
N ARG A 148 -24.73 -8.68 -6.33
CA ARG A 148 -24.76 -10.12 -6.62
C ARG A 148 -25.34 -10.98 -5.50
N MET A 149 -25.70 -10.42 -4.36
CA MET A 149 -26.43 -11.18 -3.34
C MET A 149 -27.85 -11.48 -3.83
N PRO A 150 -28.26 -12.75 -3.93
CA PRO A 150 -29.68 -13.04 -4.02
C PRO A 150 -30.33 -12.42 -2.79
N LYS A 151 -31.35 -11.58 -2.98
CA LYS A 151 -32.18 -11.11 -1.88
C LYS A 151 -32.69 -12.39 -1.20
N GLU A 152 -32.18 -12.71 -0.01
CA GLU A 152 -32.89 -13.59 0.90
C GLU A 152 -34.25 -12.94 1.07
N ILE A 153 -35.25 -13.50 0.38
CA ILE A 153 -36.65 -13.18 0.59
C ILE A 153 -36.86 -13.53 2.06
N LYS A 154 -36.95 -12.51 2.91
CA LYS A 154 -37.53 -12.67 4.24
C LYS A 154 -38.98 -13.07 4.00
N THR A 155 -39.24 -14.38 4.00
CA THR A 155 -40.58 -14.90 4.25
C THR A 155 -40.82 -14.70 5.74
N ASP A 156 -41.32 -13.51 6.09
CA ASP A 156 -41.98 -13.31 7.36
C ASP A 156 -43.38 -13.94 7.24
N PHE A 157 -43.53 -15.10 7.89
CA PHE A 157 -44.74 -15.84 8.29
C PHE A 157 -45.72 -16.31 7.20
#